data_AF-Q8IS04-F1
#
_entry.id   AF-Q8IS04-F1
#
_cell.length_a   1.000
_cell.length_b   1.000
_cell.length_c   1.000
_cell.angle_alpha   90.00
_cell.angle_beta   90.00
_cell.angle_gamma   90.00
#
_symmetry.space_group_name_H-M   'P 1'
#
loop_
_entity.id
_entity.type
_entity.pdbx_description
1 polymer ?
#
loop_
_entity_poly.entity_id
_entity_poly.type
_entity_poly.pdbx_seq_one_letter_code
_entity_poly.pdbx_strand_id
1 'polypeptide(L)'
;MTVMVNVLGKTPEGSTELLFPKLVEESCRFLCYFCRCSKQNQKAMFDHLSYLLDNSSFGLSDPAMRGATPLDVASASVMDNHELALAVRETHLEKVVNYLARSSMHHNKLLSDDIGWDPIEAERYIDFLKQTVWVKD
;
A
#
# COMPACT_ATOMS: atom_id res chain seq x y z
N MET A 1 -12.54 -7.70 -0.94
CA MET A 1 -11.11 -8.03 -1.10
C MET A 1 -10.87 -9.21 -2.06
N THR A 2 -11.69 -10.27 -2.06
CA THR A 2 -11.49 -11.50 -2.86
C THR A 2 -11.19 -11.30 -4.35
N VAL A 3 -11.90 -10.38 -5.03
CA VAL A 3 -11.67 -10.11 -6.45
C VAL A 3 -10.27 -9.53 -6.69
N MET A 4 -9.85 -8.57 -5.86
CA MET A 4 -8.50 -7.99 -5.90
C MET A 4 -7.43 -9.06 -5.66
N VAL A 5 -7.62 -9.90 -4.62
CA VAL A 5 -6.71 -11.00 -4.28
C VAL A 5 -6.52 -11.97 -5.45
N ASN A 6 -7.61 -12.34 -6.12
CA ASN A 6 -7.57 -13.25 -7.25
C ASN A 6 -6.84 -12.66 -8.47
N VAL A 7 -6.84 -11.33 -8.63
CA VAL A 7 -6.10 -10.67 -9.70
C VAL A 7 -4.62 -10.57 -9.34
N LEU A 8 -4.31 -10.17 -8.10
CA LEU A 8 -2.93 -10.10 -7.60
C LEU A 8 -2.25 -11.47 -7.67
N GLY A 9 -2.93 -12.54 -7.25
CA GLY A 9 -2.40 -13.91 -7.27
C GLY A 9 -2.26 -14.55 -8.66
N LYS A 10 -2.74 -13.90 -9.73
CA LYS A 10 -2.48 -14.31 -11.12
C LYS A 10 -1.22 -13.67 -11.70
N THR A 11 -0.60 -12.75 -10.96
CA THR A 11 0.63 -12.08 -11.38
C THR A 11 1.81 -13.02 -11.17
N PRO A 12 2.68 -13.24 -12.17
CA PRO A 12 3.85 -14.09 -12.04
C PRO A 12 4.72 -13.71 -10.84
N GLU A 13 5.24 -14.69 -10.11
CA GLU A 13 6.15 -14.46 -8.98
C GLU A 13 7.34 -13.59 -9.41
N GLY A 14 7.54 -12.47 -8.71
CA GLY A 14 8.61 -11.51 -9.00
C GLY A 14 8.28 -10.43 -10.04
N SER A 15 7.09 -10.46 -10.64
CA SER A 15 6.61 -9.37 -11.50
C SER A 15 5.67 -8.43 -10.75
N THR A 16 5.77 -7.12 -11.03
CA THR A 16 4.86 -6.08 -10.53
C THR A 16 3.81 -5.69 -11.56
N GLU A 17 3.82 -6.31 -12.75
CA GLU A 17 2.90 -6.03 -13.85
C GLU A 17 1.55 -6.71 -13.64
N LEU A 18 0.51 -5.92 -13.46
CA LEU A 18 -0.85 -6.40 -13.25
C LEU A 18 -1.52 -6.76 -14.58
N LEU A 19 -2.19 -7.92 -14.63
CA LEU A 19 -3.06 -8.33 -15.74
C LEU A 19 -4.28 -7.39 -15.92
N PHE A 20 -4.83 -6.89 -14.80
CA PHE A 20 -6.02 -6.03 -14.78
C PHE A 20 -5.80 -4.83 -13.85
N PRO A 21 -4.91 -3.88 -14.19
CA PRO A 21 -4.50 -2.79 -13.30
C PRO A 21 -5.69 -1.92 -12.89
N LYS A 22 -6.58 -1.59 -13.83
CA LYS A 22 -7.75 -0.74 -13.54
C LYS A 22 -8.74 -1.37 -12.55
N LEU A 23 -8.89 -2.70 -12.60
CA LEU A 23 -9.75 -3.42 -11.66
C LEU A 23 -9.16 -3.38 -10.24
N VAL A 24 -7.85 -3.55 -10.11
CA VAL A 24 -7.16 -3.43 -8.82
C VAL A 24 -7.28 -2.01 -8.28
N GLU A 25 -7.09 -1.00 -9.13
CA GLU A 25 -7.19 0.41 -8.76
C GLU A 25 -8.57 0.77 -8.19
N GLU A 26 -9.65 0.47 -8.92
CA GLU A 26 -11.01 0.79 -8.48
C GLU A 26 -11.42 -0.03 -7.25
N SER A 27 -10.92 -1.28 -7.14
CA SER A 27 -11.11 -2.09 -5.94
C SER A 27 -10.44 -1.46 -4.72
N CYS A 28 -9.18 -1.02 -4.84
CA CYS A 28 -8.47 -0.34 -3.76
C CYS A 28 -9.18 0.97 -3.38
N ARG A 29 -9.61 1.75 -4.38
CA ARG A 29 -10.34 3.00 -4.15
C ARG A 29 -11.63 2.78 -3.37
N PHE A 30 -12.42 1.79 -3.78
CA PHE A 30 -13.63 1.41 -3.05
C PHE A 30 -13.31 1.01 -1.61
N LEU A 31 -12.26 0.22 -1.38
CA LEU A 31 -11.87 -0.22 -0.04
C LEU A 31 -11.38 0.94 0.83
N CYS A 32 -10.68 1.93 0.25
CA CYS A 32 -10.33 3.16 0.96
C CYS A 32 -11.59 3.93 1.41
N TYR A 33 -12.60 4.05 0.55
CA TYR A 33 -13.88 4.65 0.95
C TYR A 33 -14.59 3.81 2.02
N PHE A 34 -14.58 2.48 1.89
CA PHE A 34 -15.17 1.57 2.86
C PHE A 34 -14.55 1.74 4.26
N CYS A 35 -13.23 1.88 4.36
CA CYS A 35 -12.53 2.20 5.61
C CYS A 35 -12.97 3.55 6.21
N ARG A 36 -13.20 4.58 5.39
CA ARG A 36 -13.63 5.90 5.87
C ARG A 36 -15.04 5.91 6.46
N CYS A 37 -15.89 4.93 6.12
CA CYS A 37 -17.27 4.92 6.58
C CYS A 37 -17.43 4.55 8.06
N SER A 38 -16.54 3.73 8.65
CA SER A 38 -16.63 3.38 10.07
C SER A 38 -15.34 2.75 10.62
N LYS A 39 -15.14 2.88 11.95
CA LYS A 39 -14.05 2.18 12.66
C LYS A 39 -14.18 0.65 12.58
N GLN A 40 -15.40 0.12 12.53
CA GLN A 40 -15.61 -1.33 12.38
C GLN A 40 -15.14 -1.84 11.02
N ASN A 41 -15.37 -1.04 9.96
CA ASN A 41 -14.90 -1.36 8.62
C ASN A 41 -13.37 -1.30 8.54
N GLN A 42 -12.75 -0.31 9.19
CA GLN A 42 -11.29 -0.26 9.34
C GLN A 42 -10.77 -1.51 10.04
N LYS A 43 -11.40 -1.94 11.14
CA LYS A 43 -11.00 -3.16 11.86
C LYS A 43 -11.07 -4.41 10.97
N ALA A 44 -12.16 -4.59 10.23
CA ALA A 44 -12.31 -5.71 9.30
C ALA A 44 -11.23 -5.68 8.20
N MET A 45 -10.82 -4.50 7.75
CA MET A 45 -9.74 -4.33 6.78
C MET A 45 -8.35 -4.54 7.38
N PHE A 46 -8.15 -4.11 8.63
CA PHE A 46 -6.91 -4.26 9.38
C PHE A 46 -6.56 -5.73 9.63
N ASP A 47 -7.55 -6.60 9.78
CA ASP A 47 -7.34 -8.05 9.91
C ASP A 47 -6.64 -8.65 8.67
N HIS A 48 -6.66 -7.95 7.54
CA HIS A 48 -5.96 -8.29 6.30
C HIS A 48 -4.68 -7.46 6.07
N LEU A 49 -4.21 -6.68 7.04
CA LEU A 49 -3.08 -5.76 6.89
C LEU A 49 -1.82 -6.44 6.37
N SER A 50 -1.46 -7.62 6.90
CA SER A 50 -0.26 -8.33 6.44
C SER A 50 -0.33 -8.65 4.95
N TYR A 51 -1.48 -9.13 4.46
CA TYR A 51 -1.67 -9.45 3.05
C TYR A 51 -1.54 -8.20 2.17
N LEU A 52 -2.11 -7.07 2.61
CA LEU A 52 -2.00 -5.80 1.91
C LEU A 52 -0.55 -5.33 1.82
N LEU A 53 0.23 -5.48 2.90
CA LEU A 53 1.66 -5.13 2.93
C LEU A 53 2.51 -6.07 2.07
N ASP A 54 2.18 -7.37 2.03
CA ASP A 54 2.86 -8.34 1.16
C ASP A 54 2.68 -8.00 -0.33
N ASN A 55 1.59 -7.33 -0.68
CA ASN A 55 1.25 -6.93 -2.05
C ASN A 55 1.33 -5.41 -2.26
N SER A 56 2.02 -4.69 -1.38
CA SER A 56 2.01 -3.22 -1.36
C SER A 56 2.74 -2.58 -2.53
N SER A 57 3.73 -3.27 -3.10
CA SER A 57 4.52 -2.79 -4.24
C SER A 57 3.75 -2.73 -5.56
N PHE A 58 2.60 -3.40 -5.66
CA PHE A 58 1.81 -3.41 -6.90
C PHE A 58 1.24 -2.02 -7.20
N GLY A 59 1.57 -1.52 -8.39
CA GLY A 59 1.06 -0.25 -8.90
C GLY A 59 1.70 1.00 -8.30
N LEU A 60 2.76 0.89 -7.50
CA LEU A 60 3.44 2.07 -6.94
C LEU A 60 4.27 2.84 -7.98
N SER A 61 4.87 2.13 -8.93
CA SER A 61 5.75 2.70 -9.96
C SER A 61 5.08 2.86 -11.33
N ASP A 62 3.77 2.58 -11.45
CA ASP A 62 3.04 2.67 -12.72
C ASP A 62 2.34 4.04 -12.83
N PRO A 63 2.65 4.87 -13.85
CA PRO A 63 2.02 6.19 -14.00
C PRO A 63 0.52 6.10 -14.31
N ALA A 64 0.05 4.99 -14.89
CA ALA A 64 -1.37 4.73 -15.07
C ALA A 64 -2.10 4.47 -13.74
N MET A 65 -1.33 4.19 -12.67
CA MET A 65 -1.78 3.88 -11.32
C MET A 65 -1.42 4.97 -10.31
N ARG A 66 -1.48 6.26 -10.70
CA ARG A 66 -1.70 7.37 -9.72
C ARG A 66 -2.99 7.21 -8.89
N GLY A 67 -3.76 6.14 -9.11
CA GLY A 67 -4.91 5.76 -8.33
C GLY A 67 -4.55 4.98 -7.06
N ALA A 68 -5.56 4.36 -6.47
CA ALA A 68 -5.43 3.68 -5.20
C ALA A 68 -4.69 2.35 -5.35
N THR A 69 -3.75 2.07 -4.45
CA THR A 69 -2.97 0.82 -4.40
C THR A 69 -3.29 0.02 -3.13
N PRO A 70 -2.83 -1.24 -3.01
CA PRO A 70 -2.98 -2.00 -1.77
C PRO A 70 -2.36 -1.30 -0.54
N LEU A 71 -1.29 -0.52 -0.74
CA LEU A 71 -0.67 0.30 0.31
C LEU A 71 -1.61 1.43 0.80
N ASP A 72 -2.40 2.02 -0.10
CA ASP A 72 -3.42 3.01 0.30
C ASP A 72 -4.52 2.39 1.15
N VAL A 73 -4.91 1.16 0.83
CA VAL A 73 -5.91 0.42 1.61
C VAL A 73 -5.35 0.08 3.00
N ALA A 74 -4.09 -0.34 3.07
CA ALA A 74 -3.40 -0.57 4.33
C ALA A 74 -3.36 0.71 5.18
N SER A 75 -2.98 1.82 4.57
CA SER A 75 -2.99 3.17 5.19
C SER A 75 -4.38 3.54 5.71
N ALA A 76 -5.41 3.44 4.87
CA ALA A 76 -6.79 3.75 5.24
C ALA A 76 -7.35 2.88 6.39
N SER A 77 -6.82 1.66 6.57
CA SER A 77 -7.21 0.76 7.66
C SER A 77 -6.72 1.20 9.04
N VAL A 78 -5.68 2.04 9.11
CA VAL A 78 -5.10 2.55 10.37
C VAL A 78 -5.33 4.05 10.57
N MET A 79 -5.63 4.78 9.49
CA MET A 79 -5.79 6.24 9.48
C MET A 79 -6.80 6.73 10.51
N ASP A 80 -6.41 7.73 11.31
CA ASP A 80 -7.21 8.37 12.35
C ASP A 80 -7.82 7.37 13.38
N ASN A 81 -7.19 6.21 13.57
CA ASN A 81 -7.64 5.17 14.50
C ASN A 81 -6.51 4.69 15.41
N HIS A 82 -6.42 5.30 16.60
CA HIS A 82 -5.37 5.04 17.58
C HIS A 82 -5.30 3.58 18.04
N GLU A 83 -6.44 2.91 18.23
CA GLU A 83 -6.46 1.51 18.65
C GLU A 83 -5.80 0.59 17.61
N LEU A 84 -6.07 0.84 16.33
CA LEU A 84 -5.49 0.07 15.23
C LEU A 84 -4.04 0.44 14.97
N ALA A 85 -3.68 1.73 15.08
CA ALA A 85 -2.30 2.18 14.98
C ALA A 85 -1.41 1.51 16.04
N LEU A 86 -1.87 1.44 17.30
CA LEU A 86 -1.17 0.75 18.38
C LEU A 86 -1.14 -0.79 18.20
N ALA A 87 -2.09 -1.35 17.45
CA ALA A 87 -2.11 -2.78 17.13
C ALA A 87 -1.16 -3.16 15.97
N VAL A 88 -0.50 -2.20 15.32
CA VAL A 88 0.52 -2.47 14.30
C VAL A 88 1.72 -3.13 14.97
N ARG A 89 2.16 -4.27 14.41
CA ARG A 89 3.26 -5.07 14.94
C ARG A 89 4.57 -4.77 14.22
N GLU A 90 5.68 -5.09 14.88
CA GLU A 90 7.03 -5.02 14.33
C GLU A 90 7.13 -5.69 12.95
N THR A 91 6.56 -6.89 12.79
CA THR A 91 6.55 -7.63 11.53
C THR A 91 5.89 -6.88 10.36
N HIS A 92 4.96 -5.96 10.64
CA HIS A 92 4.35 -5.12 9.61
C HIS A 92 5.30 -3.98 9.21
N LEU A 93 5.94 -3.36 10.19
CA LEU A 93 6.90 -2.27 9.98
C LEU A 93 8.17 -2.76 9.27
N GLU A 94 8.68 -3.95 9.63
CA GLU A 94 9.81 -4.57 8.95
C GLU A 94 9.58 -4.71 7.44
N LYS A 95 8.37 -5.13 7.02
CA LYS A 95 8.03 -5.24 5.59
C LYS A 95 8.11 -3.87 4.92
N VAL A 96 7.51 -2.85 5.51
CA VAL A 96 7.50 -1.49 4.99
C VAL A 96 8.91 -0.92 4.88
N VAL A 97 9.73 -1.10 5.91
CA VAL A 97 11.13 -0.66 5.92
C VAL A 97 11.95 -1.41 4.87
N ASN A 98 11.74 -2.72 4.69
CA ASN A 98 12.42 -3.48 3.65
C ASN A 98 12.03 -3.02 2.25
N TYR A 99 10.75 -2.68 2.00
CA TYR A 99 10.32 -2.14 0.72
C TYR A 99 10.86 -0.72 0.48
N LEU A 100 10.89 0.13 1.51
CA LEU A 100 11.53 1.44 1.44
C LEU A 100 13.05 1.34 1.17
N ALA A 101 13.72 0.36 1.76
CA ALA A 101 15.14 0.09 1.47
C ALA A 101 15.35 -0.44 0.05
N ARG A 102 14.33 -1.06 -0.57
CA ARG A 102 14.40 -1.49 -1.97
C ARG A 102 14.16 -0.34 -2.94
N SER A 103 13.29 0.62 -2.61
CA SER A 103 13.07 1.81 -3.45
C SER A 103 14.30 2.70 -3.55
N SER A 104 15.24 2.62 -2.59
CA SER A 104 16.54 3.28 -2.70
C SER A 104 17.55 2.59 -3.62
N MET A 105 17.25 1.39 -4.12
CA MET A 105 18.17 0.58 -4.94
C MET A 105 17.77 0.46 -6.41
N HIS A 106 16.66 1.07 -6.82
CA HIS A 106 16.22 1.03 -8.22
C HIS A 106 15.67 2.37 -8.70
N HIS A 107 15.81 2.60 -10.00
CA HIS A 107 15.47 3.87 -10.64
C HIS A 107 14.02 3.85 -11.14
N ASN A 108 13.32 4.97 -10.94
CA ASN A 108 12.01 5.16 -11.55
C ASN A 108 12.17 5.56 -13.02
N LYS A 109 11.79 4.67 -13.94
CA LYS A 109 11.91 4.88 -15.41
C LYS A 109 11.08 6.06 -15.95
N LEU A 110 10.21 6.64 -15.14
CA LEU A 110 9.32 7.74 -15.52
C LEU A 110 9.88 9.11 -15.17
N LEU A 111 10.85 9.17 -14.26
CA LEU A 111 11.51 10.41 -13.92
C LEU A 111 12.55 10.71 -14.99
N SER A 112 12.59 11.98 -15.42
CA SER A 112 13.47 12.43 -16.49
C SER A 112 14.95 12.38 -16.12
N ASP A 113 15.24 12.46 -14.81
CA ASP A 113 16.60 12.44 -14.28
C ASP A 113 16.82 11.14 -13.50
N ASP A 114 17.94 10.49 -13.78
CA ASP A 114 18.36 9.27 -13.09
C ASP A 114 19.04 9.63 -11.76
N ILE A 115 18.26 9.69 -10.68
CA ILE A 115 18.71 10.17 -9.36
C ILE A 115 19.26 9.02 -8.49
N GLY A 116 19.23 7.77 -8.95
CA GLY A 116 19.73 6.63 -8.16
C GLY A 116 18.67 5.86 -7.37
N TRP A 117 17.42 6.33 -7.32
CA TRP A 117 16.33 5.77 -6.49
C TRP A 117 14.93 6.15 -6.98
N ASP A 118 13.88 5.51 -6.45
CA ASP A 118 12.47 5.81 -6.73
C ASP A 118 11.84 6.68 -5.61
N PRO A 119 11.79 8.02 -5.77
CA PRO A 119 11.22 8.91 -4.78
C PRO A 119 9.70 8.79 -4.64
N ILE A 120 9.00 8.38 -5.70
CA ILE A 120 7.54 8.26 -5.70
C ILE A 120 7.14 7.07 -4.83
N GLU A 121 7.76 5.91 -5.05
CA GLU A 121 7.51 4.73 -4.22
C GLU A 121 7.89 4.97 -2.76
N ALA A 122 9.07 5.57 -2.52
CA ALA A 122 9.55 5.86 -1.18
C ALA A 122 8.61 6.78 -0.38
N GLU A 123 8.10 7.84 -1.02
CA GLU A 123 7.15 8.77 -0.38
C GLU A 123 5.91 8.03 0.15
N ARG A 124 5.36 7.08 -0.63
CA ARG A 124 4.13 6.36 -0.22
C ARG A 124 4.35 5.47 1.00
N TYR A 125 5.50 4.80 1.10
CA TYR A 125 5.85 4.02 2.29
C TYR A 125 6.10 4.89 3.51
N ILE A 126 6.77 6.04 3.32
CA ILE A 126 6.97 7.03 4.39
C ILE A 126 5.61 7.55 4.89
N ASP A 127 4.66 7.82 3.99
CA ASP A 127 3.33 8.28 4.36
C ASP A 127 2.53 7.22 5.12
N PHE A 128 2.65 5.94 4.78
CA PHE A 128 2.11 4.86 5.61
C PHE A 128 2.71 4.89 7.02
N LEU A 129 4.03 5.00 7.15
CA LEU A 129 4.69 5.08 8.46
C LEU A 129 4.21 6.28 9.27
N LYS A 130 4.06 7.45 8.64
CA LYS A 130 3.48 8.63 9.30
C LYS A 130 2.10 8.33 9.87
N GLN A 131 1.23 7.62 9.15
CA GLN A 131 -0.11 7.29 9.65
C GLN A 131 -0.09 6.30 10.81
N THR A 132 0.91 5.43 10.89
CA THR A 132 1.06 4.50 12.02
C THR A 132 1.60 5.15 13.29
N VAL A 133 2.34 6.26 13.16
CA VAL A 133 3.02 6.94 14.29
C VAL A 133 2.29 8.22 14.71
N TRP A 134 1.70 8.95 13.76
CA TRP A 134 1.04 10.22 14.02
C TRP A 134 -0.45 10.01 14.31
N VAL A 135 -0.76 9.79 15.59
CA VAL A 135 -2.13 9.85 16.07
C VAL A 135 -2.48 11.33 16.26
N LYS A 136 -3.50 11.84 15.58
CA LYS A 136 -4.05 13.16 15.90
C LYS A 136 -4.69 13.10 17.29
N ASP A 137 -4.13 13.87 18.22
CA ASP A 137 -4.75 14.20 19.50
C ASP A 137 -6.04 15.02 19.31
#